data_AF-A0A7Y3VA99-F1
#
_entry.id   AF-A0A7Y3VA99-F1
#
_cell.length_a   1.000
_cell.length_b   1.000
_cell.length_c   1.000
_cell.angle_alpha   90.00
_cell.angle_beta   90.00
_cell.angle_gamma   90.00
#
_symmetry.space_group_name_H-M   'P 1'
#
loop_
_entity.id
_entity.type
_entity.pdbx_description
1 polymer ?
#
loop_
_entity_poly.entity_id
_entity_poly.type
_entity_poly.pdbx_seq_one_letter_code
_entity_poly.pdbx_strand_id
1 'polypeptide(L)'
;PQGDDPLIPIDTPHRPDTFYGLSKSFGEDLAQLYWDKHALETVSVRIGSCFPEPSSVRMLSVWMSPADGARLFHAALTAEDVQHTVVYGSSANTRLWWDLSTARAIGYAPQDDSEQYAEKIIAEQGELDPDNIAHAYLGGHFVSDPPIWPY
;
A
#
# COMPACT_ATOMS: atom_id res chain seq x y z
N PRO A 1 -9.31 8.91 3.42
CA PRO A 1 -9.63 8.38 4.76
C PRO A 1 -9.43 9.48 5.80
N GLN A 2 -10.48 9.80 6.54
CA GLN A 2 -10.48 10.71 7.67
C GLN A 2 -11.12 10.00 8.87
N GLY A 3 -10.46 10.06 10.03
CA GLY A 3 -11.00 9.47 11.28
C GLY A 3 -11.39 8.00 11.12
N ASP A 4 -12.65 7.69 11.42
CA ASP A 4 -13.21 6.33 11.42
C ASP A 4 -13.77 5.89 10.06
N ASP A 5 -13.32 6.51 8.97
CA ASP A 5 -13.65 6.07 7.60
C ASP A 5 -13.37 4.56 7.43
N PRO A 6 -14.20 3.84 6.67
CA PRO A 6 -13.96 2.43 6.41
C PRO A 6 -12.63 2.22 5.70
N LEU A 7 -11.99 1.08 6.02
CA LEU A 7 -10.80 0.63 5.32
C LEU A 7 -11.07 0.50 3.82
N ILE A 8 -10.10 0.88 3.01
CA ILE A 8 -10.22 0.89 1.54
C ILE A 8 -10.09 -0.54 1.01
N PRO A 9 -11.14 -1.09 0.38
CA PRO A 9 -11.09 -2.42 -0.21
C PRO A 9 -10.38 -2.41 -1.57
N ILE A 10 -9.90 -3.58 -2.00
CA ILE A 10 -9.07 -3.71 -3.20
C ILE A 10 -9.80 -3.40 -4.52
N ASP A 11 -11.12 -3.55 -4.52
CA ASP A 11 -12.04 -3.29 -5.63
C ASP A 11 -12.35 -1.78 -5.81
N THR A 12 -11.83 -0.92 -4.92
CA THR A 12 -11.86 0.53 -5.10
C THR A 12 -11.25 0.89 -6.46
N PRO A 13 -11.96 1.65 -7.32
CA PRO A 13 -11.44 2.02 -8.64
C PRO A 13 -10.09 2.72 -8.57
N HIS A 14 -9.19 2.38 -9.49
CA HIS A 14 -7.87 3.01 -9.55
C HIS A 14 -7.98 4.52 -9.77
N ARG A 15 -7.15 5.28 -9.05
CA ARG A 15 -6.96 6.72 -9.22
C ARG A 15 -5.47 7.04 -9.19
N PRO A 16 -4.70 6.67 -10.24
CA PRO A 16 -3.25 6.85 -10.24
C PRO A 16 -2.90 8.34 -10.14
N ASP A 17 -1.94 8.65 -9.27
CA ASP A 17 -1.46 10.02 -9.02
C ASP A 17 -0.38 10.49 -10.00
N THR A 18 0.26 9.55 -10.70
CA THR A 18 1.41 9.77 -11.58
C THR A 18 1.43 8.78 -12.74
N PHE A 19 2.27 9.02 -13.76
CA PHE A 19 2.54 8.02 -14.80
C PHE A 19 3.16 6.74 -14.25
N TYR A 20 3.91 6.83 -13.14
CA TYR A 20 4.37 5.65 -12.41
C TYR A 20 3.18 4.84 -11.91
N GLY A 21 2.26 5.45 -11.15
CA GLY A 21 1.05 4.79 -10.68
C GLY A 21 0.20 4.21 -11.83
N LEU A 22 0.04 4.96 -12.92
CA LEU A 22 -0.68 4.50 -14.12
C LEU A 22 -0.04 3.24 -14.73
N SER A 23 1.30 3.19 -14.81
CA SER A 23 2.01 2.01 -15.30
C SER A 23 1.84 0.79 -14.41
N LYS A 24 1.60 0.98 -13.10
CA LYS A 24 1.28 -0.10 -12.17
C LYS A 24 -0.15 -0.62 -12.37
N SER A 25 -1.12 0.27 -12.61
CA SER A 25 -2.47 -0.13 -13.01
C SER A 25 -2.46 -0.97 -14.29
N PHE A 26 -1.69 -0.57 -15.30
CA PHE A 26 -1.48 -1.39 -16.50
C PHE A 26 -0.91 -2.79 -16.18
N GLY A 27 0.01 -2.87 -15.22
CA GLY A 27 0.57 -4.15 -14.77
C GLY A 27 -0.48 -5.08 -14.14
N GLU A 28 -1.42 -4.54 -13.35
CA GLU A 28 -2.54 -5.30 -12.79
C GLU A 28 -3.47 -5.84 -13.89
N ASP A 29 -3.83 -5.00 -14.87
CA ASP A 29 -4.65 -5.43 -16.01
C ASP A 29 -3.95 -6.48 -16.87
N LEU A 30 -2.63 -6.33 -17.05
CA LEU A 30 -1.80 -7.31 -17.76
C LEU A 30 -1.76 -8.65 -17.02
N ALA A 31 -1.61 -8.63 -15.69
CA ALA A 31 -1.65 -9.84 -14.87
C ALA A 31 -3.00 -10.56 -15.00
N GLN A 32 -4.12 -9.81 -14.93
CA GLN A 32 -5.45 -10.37 -15.15
C GLN A 32 -5.58 -11.02 -16.54
N LEU A 33 -5.13 -10.34 -17.59
CA LEU A 33 -5.14 -10.86 -18.96
C LEU A 33 -4.40 -12.19 -19.07
N TYR A 34 -3.23 -12.30 -18.43
CA TYR A 34 -2.40 -13.50 -18.46
C TYR A 34 -2.96 -14.64 -17.62
N TRP A 35 -3.64 -14.34 -16.52
CA TRP A 35 -4.43 -15.34 -15.81
C TRP A 35 -5.54 -15.89 -16.72
N ASP A 36 -6.39 -15.02 -17.28
CA ASP A 36 -7.57 -15.45 -18.07
C ASP A 36 -7.19 -16.23 -19.34
N LYS A 37 -6.03 -15.92 -19.94
CA LYS A 37 -5.58 -16.56 -21.19
C LYS A 37 -4.66 -17.75 -20.99
N HIS A 38 -3.86 -17.73 -19.93
CA HIS A 38 -2.72 -18.65 -19.79
C HIS A 38 -2.65 -19.32 -18.41
N ALA A 39 -3.61 -19.03 -17.52
CA ALA A 39 -3.58 -19.46 -16.13
C ALA A 39 -2.25 -19.12 -15.42
N LEU A 40 -1.63 -18.02 -15.84
CA LEU A 40 -0.42 -17.53 -15.19
C LEU A 40 -0.82 -16.84 -13.89
N GLU A 41 -0.50 -17.48 -12.77
CA GLU A 41 -0.78 -16.94 -11.45
C GLU A 41 0.08 -15.70 -11.15
N THR A 42 -0.51 -14.71 -10.50
CA THR A 42 0.17 -13.47 -10.12
C THR A 42 -0.49 -12.87 -8.88
N VAL A 43 0.34 -12.51 -7.90
CA VAL A 43 -0.07 -11.67 -6.78
C VAL A 43 0.43 -10.24 -7.02
N SER A 44 -0.50 -9.34 -7.33
CA SER A 44 -0.22 -7.92 -7.53
C SER A 44 -0.20 -7.19 -6.18
N VAL A 45 0.99 -6.82 -5.72
CA VAL A 45 1.17 -6.14 -4.42
C VAL A 45 1.19 -4.62 -4.60
N ARG A 46 0.14 -3.94 -4.11
CA ARG A 46 0.08 -2.48 -3.99
C ARG A 46 0.90 -2.05 -2.76
N ILE A 47 2.21 -1.93 -2.93
CA ILE A 47 3.14 -1.59 -1.86
C ILE A 47 2.83 -0.19 -1.32
N GLY A 48 2.77 -0.11 0.01
CA GLY A 48 2.72 1.12 0.77
C GLY A 48 4.01 1.91 0.79
N SER A 49 4.51 2.16 1.99
CA SER A 49 5.82 2.76 2.24
C SER A 49 6.73 1.74 2.92
N CYS A 50 7.49 0.99 2.12
CA CYS A 50 8.38 -0.07 2.59
C CYS A 50 9.77 0.46 2.94
N PHE A 51 9.98 0.82 4.21
CA PHE A 51 11.21 1.45 4.70
C PHE A 51 11.56 0.95 6.10
N PRO A 52 12.82 1.06 6.56
CA PRO A 52 13.21 0.67 7.92
C PRO A 52 12.33 1.27 9.02
N GLU A 53 11.93 2.54 8.87
CA GLU A 53 11.04 3.27 9.78
C GLU A 53 10.15 4.22 8.96
N PRO A 54 8.93 4.54 9.41
CA PRO A 54 8.12 5.59 8.80
C PRO A 54 8.80 6.95 9.00
N SER A 55 8.77 7.82 8.00
CA SER A 55 9.41 9.15 8.05
C SER A 55 8.42 10.32 7.97
N SER A 56 7.13 10.05 7.88
CA SER A 56 6.09 11.08 7.86
C SER A 56 4.78 10.63 8.49
N VAL A 57 3.96 11.60 8.87
CA VAL A 57 2.62 11.39 9.45
C VAL A 57 1.72 10.54 8.55
N ARG A 58 1.84 10.69 7.22
CA ARG A 58 1.17 9.82 6.25
C ARG A 58 1.62 8.38 6.38
N MET A 59 2.93 8.14 6.50
CA MET A 59 3.48 6.78 6.59
C MET A 59 2.96 6.02 7.80
N LEU A 60 2.54 6.68 8.88
CA LEU A 60 1.90 6.00 10.02
C LEU A 60 0.68 5.16 9.58
N SER A 61 0.01 5.50 8.50
CA SER A 61 -1.18 4.75 8.02
C SER A 61 -0.85 3.70 6.95
N VAL A 62 0.29 3.83 6.26
CA VAL A 62 0.62 3.10 5.02
C VAL A 62 2.00 2.42 5.03
N TRP A 63 2.68 2.45 6.18
CA TRP A 63 4.01 1.89 6.34
C TRP A 63 3.99 0.36 6.30
N MET A 64 5.05 -0.20 5.75
CA MET A 64 5.34 -1.63 5.79
C MET A 64 6.79 -1.79 6.22
N SER A 65 7.04 -2.51 7.30
CA SER A 65 8.42 -2.83 7.69
C SER A 65 9.05 -3.75 6.64
N PRO A 66 10.39 -3.80 6.51
CA PRO A 66 11.04 -4.77 5.64
C PRO A 66 10.76 -6.23 6.04
N ALA A 67 10.54 -6.49 7.33
CA ALA A 67 10.21 -7.82 7.83
C ALA A 67 8.80 -8.24 7.41
N ASP A 68 7.83 -7.33 7.49
CA ASP A 68 6.47 -7.53 6.98
C ASP A 68 6.44 -7.63 5.45
N GLY A 69 7.26 -6.84 4.76
CA GLY A 69 7.47 -7.00 3.31
C GLY A 69 7.94 -8.42 2.97
N ALA A 70 8.95 -8.94 3.68
CA ALA A 70 9.41 -10.31 3.48
C ALA A 70 8.32 -11.36 3.77
N ARG A 71 7.53 -11.18 4.84
CA ARG A 71 6.38 -12.05 5.17
C ARG A 71 5.31 -12.02 4.08
N LEU A 72 5.00 -10.85 3.53
CA LEU A 72 4.01 -10.70 2.45
C LEU A 72 4.48 -11.39 1.17
N PHE A 73 5.73 -11.18 0.76
CA PHE A 73 6.27 -11.84 -0.42
C PHE A 73 6.41 -13.35 -0.21
N HIS A 74 6.73 -13.81 1.00
CA HIS A 74 6.70 -15.23 1.32
C HIS A 74 5.29 -15.80 1.12
N ALA A 75 4.27 -15.18 1.74
CA ALA A 75 2.87 -15.58 1.58
C ALA A 75 2.43 -15.61 0.11
N ALA A 76 2.78 -14.57 -0.66
CA ALA A 76 2.47 -14.47 -2.08
C ALA A 76 3.13 -15.57 -2.94
N LEU A 77 4.31 -16.06 -2.55
CA LEU A 77 5.04 -17.09 -3.28
C LEU A 77 4.65 -18.51 -2.87
N THR A 78 4.06 -18.69 -1.69
CA THR A 78 3.74 -20.02 -1.14
C THR A 78 2.25 -20.33 -1.09
N ALA A 79 1.38 -19.35 -1.27
CA ALA A 79 -0.05 -19.59 -1.40
C ALA A 79 -0.36 -20.38 -2.68
N GLU A 80 -1.28 -21.33 -2.56
CA GLU A 80 -1.77 -22.13 -3.69
C GLU A 80 -3.00 -21.47 -4.31
N ASP A 81 -3.22 -21.70 -5.61
CA ASP A 81 -4.40 -21.27 -6.36
C ASP A 81 -4.73 -19.77 -6.23
N VAL A 82 -3.70 -18.92 -6.29
CA VAL A 82 -3.82 -17.46 -6.12
C VAL A 82 -4.45 -16.76 -7.32
N GLN A 83 -4.55 -17.42 -8.47
CA GLN A 83 -5.10 -16.83 -9.71
C GLN A 83 -4.40 -15.47 -10.02
N HIS A 84 -5.15 -14.45 -10.41
CA HIS A 84 -4.72 -13.06 -10.23
C HIS A 84 -5.35 -12.48 -8.95
N THR A 85 -4.54 -12.28 -7.92
CA THR A 85 -4.97 -11.69 -6.65
C THR A 85 -4.26 -10.36 -6.42
N VAL A 86 -5.01 -9.33 -6.06
CA VAL A 86 -4.46 -8.02 -5.70
C VAL A 86 -4.49 -7.85 -4.18
N VAL A 87 -3.40 -7.35 -3.60
CA VAL A 87 -3.27 -7.13 -2.14
C VAL A 87 -2.64 -5.79 -1.83
N TYR A 88 -3.00 -5.19 -0.69
CA TYR A 88 -2.28 -4.04 -0.15
C TYR A 88 -1.08 -4.49 0.69
N GLY A 89 0.07 -3.83 0.48
CA GLY A 89 1.29 -4.08 1.24
C GLY A 89 1.47 -3.10 2.39
N SER A 90 1.01 -3.48 3.59
CA SER A 90 1.17 -2.74 4.85
C SER A 90 1.57 -3.66 5.99
N SER A 91 2.22 -3.08 6.99
CA SER A 91 2.25 -3.59 8.36
C SER A 91 0.87 -3.44 9.02
N ALA A 92 0.70 -3.99 10.22
CA ALA A 92 -0.54 -4.01 10.99
C ALA A 92 -0.77 -2.66 11.71
N ASN A 93 -0.59 -1.56 10.98
CA ASN A 93 -0.56 -0.22 11.54
C ASN A 93 -1.87 0.09 12.29
N THR A 94 -1.78 0.64 13.50
CA THR A 94 -2.97 1.06 14.26
C THR A 94 -3.82 2.06 13.46
N ARG A 95 -3.18 2.90 12.64
CA ARG A 95 -3.81 3.95 11.81
C ARG A 95 -4.09 3.51 10.38
N LEU A 96 -4.22 2.21 10.13
CA LEU A 96 -4.31 1.64 8.80
C LEU A 96 -5.47 2.20 7.97
N TRP A 97 -5.22 2.40 6.67
CA TRP A 97 -6.23 2.85 5.70
C TRP A 97 -6.70 1.78 4.71
N TRP A 98 -6.03 0.63 4.66
CA TRP A 98 -6.32 -0.43 3.70
C TRP A 98 -6.99 -1.62 4.35
N ASP A 99 -7.93 -2.23 3.63
CA ASP A 99 -8.41 -3.54 4.00
C ASP A 99 -7.35 -4.59 3.59
N LEU A 100 -6.82 -5.31 4.58
CA LEU A 100 -5.83 -6.37 4.37
C LEU A 100 -6.47 -7.75 4.24
N SER A 101 -7.80 -7.85 4.12
CA SER A 101 -8.53 -9.11 4.00
C SER A 101 -7.98 -10.02 2.88
N THR A 102 -7.71 -9.48 1.70
CA THR A 102 -7.15 -10.26 0.57
C THR A 102 -5.71 -10.72 0.82
N ALA A 103 -4.90 -9.89 1.48
CA ALA A 103 -3.55 -10.28 1.90
C ALA A 103 -3.61 -11.41 2.95
N ARG A 104 -4.52 -11.31 3.93
CA ARG A 104 -4.73 -12.34 4.95
C ARG A 104 -5.22 -13.65 4.35
N ALA A 105 -6.04 -13.59 3.30
CA ALA A 105 -6.52 -14.76 2.58
C ALA A 105 -5.38 -15.58 1.94
N ILE A 106 -4.29 -14.95 1.50
CA ILE A 106 -3.08 -15.63 1.00
C ILE A 106 -2.10 -16.02 2.11
N GLY A 107 -2.49 -15.93 3.39
CA GLY A 107 -1.66 -16.31 4.53
C GLY A 107 -0.75 -15.21 5.07
N TYR A 108 -0.88 -13.96 4.60
CA TYR A 108 -0.12 -12.85 5.18
C TYR A 108 -0.69 -12.40 6.52
N ALA A 109 0.13 -12.50 7.57
CA ALA A 109 -0.16 -12.00 8.91
C ALA A 109 0.90 -10.95 9.31
N PRO A 110 0.65 -9.65 9.07
CA PRO A 110 1.59 -8.61 9.47
C PRO A 110 1.78 -8.58 10.99
N GLN A 111 2.99 -8.26 11.44
CA GLN A 111 3.36 -8.29 12.86
C GLN A 111 3.82 -6.95 13.41
N ASP A 112 4.27 -6.04 12.54
CA ASP A 112 4.80 -4.75 12.98
C ASP A 112 3.70 -3.68 12.95
N ASP A 113 3.91 -2.60 13.70
CA ASP A 113 3.00 -1.46 13.78
C ASP A 113 3.82 -0.16 13.77
N SER A 114 3.38 0.80 12.98
CA SER A 114 3.96 2.15 12.90
C SER A 114 3.72 2.99 14.16
N GLU A 115 2.76 2.62 15.01
CA GLU A 115 2.33 3.45 16.15
C GLU A 115 3.48 3.71 17.15
N GLN A 116 4.47 2.81 17.22
CA GLN A 116 5.69 3.02 18.02
C GLN A 116 6.50 4.27 17.61
N TYR A 117 6.31 4.77 16.38
CA TYR A 117 6.97 5.97 15.86
C TYR A 117 6.07 7.22 15.92
N ALA A 118 4.78 7.06 16.24
CA ALA A 118 3.78 8.10 16.09
C ALA A 118 4.08 9.33 16.96
N GLU A 119 4.41 9.14 18.24
CA GLU A 119 4.68 10.26 19.17
C GLU A 119 5.78 11.18 18.63
N LYS A 120 6.91 10.61 18.21
CA LYS A 120 8.04 11.38 17.68
C LYS A 120 7.67 12.11 16.38
N ILE A 121 7.06 11.41 15.44
CA ILE A 121 6.73 11.98 14.12
C ILE A 121 5.69 13.09 14.23
N ILE A 122 4.67 12.90 15.08
CA ILE A 122 3.61 13.92 15.30
C ILE A 122 4.18 15.13 16.05
N ALA A 123 5.07 14.93 17.02
CA ALA A 123 5.74 16.04 17.69
C ALA A 123 6.60 16.89 16.73
N GLU A 124 7.22 16.27 15.73
CA GLU A 124 8.06 16.94 14.74
C GLU A 124 7.25 17.59 13.59
N GLN A 125 6.19 16.94 13.10
CA GLN A 125 5.49 17.31 11.87
C GLN A 125 4.05 17.81 12.07
N GLY A 126 3.48 17.62 13.27
CA GLY A 126 2.06 17.83 13.54
C GLY A 126 1.21 16.62 13.15
N GLU A 127 -0.11 16.79 13.18
CA GLU A 127 -1.07 15.79 12.68
C GLU A 127 -1.28 15.94 11.16
N LEU A 128 -2.03 15.01 10.55
CA LEU A 128 -2.47 15.15 9.16
C LEU A 128 -3.34 16.40 8.98
N ASP A 129 -2.83 17.33 8.18
CA ASP A 129 -3.51 18.56 7.78
C ASP A 129 -4.30 18.38 6.46
N PRO A 130 -5.64 18.44 6.45
CA PRO A 130 -6.44 18.26 5.24
C PRO A 130 -6.26 19.39 4.20
N ASP A 131 -5.74 20.57 4.58
CA ASP A 131 -5.45 21.66 3.64
C ASP A 131 -4.13 21.43 2.89
N ASN A 132 -3.28 20.52 3.39
CA ASN A 132 -2.09 20.07 2.70
C ASN A 132 -2.43 18.95 1.69
N ILE A 133 -2.22 19.22 0.40
CA ILE A 133 -2.48 18.25 -0.69
C ILE A 133 -1.77 16.90 -0.44
N ALA A 134 -0.53 16.91 0.05
CA ALA A 134 0.23 15.68 0.32
C ALA A 134 -0.28 14.90 1.54
N HIS A 135 -1.18 15.47 2.35
CA HIS A 135 -1.85 14.79 3.45
C HIS A 135 -3.28 14.38 3.06
N ALA A 136 -3.95 15.21 2.26
CA ALA A 136 -5.34 14.98 1.83
C ALA A 136 -5.51 13.75 0.92
N TYR A 137 -4.46 13.34 0.20
CA TYR A 137 -4.51 12.23 -0.75
C TYR A 137 -3.54 11.09 -0.40
N LEU A 138 -3.96 9.84 -0.66
CA LEU A 138 -3.15 8.65 -0.42
C LEU A 138 -1.81 8.66 -1.15
N GLY A 139 -1.75 9.24 -2.35
CA GLY A 139 -0.50 9.38 -3.12
C GLY A 139 0.56 10.23 -2.42
N GLY A 140 0.14 11.04 -1.45
CA GLY A 140 1.03 11.92 -0.72
C GLY A 140 1.70 12.95 -1.63
N HIS A 141 3.01 13.15 -1.43
CA HIS A 141 3.77 14.11 -2.23
C HIS A 141 3.77 13.79 -3.73
N PHE A 142 3.47 12.56 -4.18
CA PHE A 142 3.33 12.24 -5.60
C PHE A 142 2.19 13.03 -6.27
N VAL A 143 1.16 13.43 -5.51
CA VAL A 143 0.03 14.21 -6.03
C VAL A 143 0.42 15.68 -6.23
N SER A 144 1.29 16.23 -5.36
CA SER A 144 1.65 17.64 -5.35
C SER A 144 2.97 17.96 -6.08
N ASP A 145 3.96 17.08 -5.95
CA ASP A 145 5.33 17.22 -6.44
C ASP A 145 5.84 15.86 -6.97
N PRO A 146 5.30 15.39 -8.11
CA PRO A 146 5.68 14.10 -8.66
C PRO A 146 7.16 14.11 -9.09
N PRO A 147 7.92 13.03 -8.82
CA PRO A 147 9.32 12.96 -9.24
C PRO A 147 9.45 13.14 -10.75
N ILE A 148 10.30 14.09 -11.15
CA ILE A 148 10.66 14.30 -12.54
C ILE A 148 11.72 13.26 -12.90
N TRP A 149 11.32 12.24 -13.66
CA TRP A 149 12.26 11.27 -14.20
C TRP A 149 13.00 11.91 -15.38
N PRO A 150 14.32 12.20 -15.26
CA PRO A 150 15.08 12.71 -16.40
C PRO A 150 15.08 11.62 -17.48
N TYR A 151 14.61 12.01 -18.66
CA TYR A 151 14.60 11.20 -19.88
C TYR A 151 16.01 10.69 -20.24
#